data_AF-S6BME6-F1
#
_entry.id   AF-S6BME6-F1
#
_cell.length_a   1.000
_cell.length_b   1.000
_cell.length_c   1.000
_cell.angle_alpha   90.00
_cell.angle_beta   90.00
_cell.angle_gamma   90.00
#
_symmetry.space_group_name_H-M   'P 1'
#
loop_
_entity.id
_entity.type
_entity.pdbx_description
1 polymer ?
#
loop_
_entity_poly.entity_id
_entity_poly.type
_entity_poly.pdbx_seq_one_letter_code
_entity_poly.pdbx_strand_id
1 'polypeptide(L)' 'MEAKISKKRGTNTKKRNLLPLKNSREFSLQCAKKRLSGSRFRTLNERLYTSHSRDNYSYYQRNPTLFKIVCMQN' A
#
# COMPACT_ATOMS: atom_id res chain seq x y z
N MET A 1 38.28 -29.14 -33.44
CA MET A 1 38.64 -28.58 -32.13
C MET A 1 37.38 -27.97 -31.52
N GLU A 2 36.89 -28.59 -30.44
CA GLU A 2 35.75 -28.12 -29.66
C GLU A 2 36.15 -27.00 -28.70
N ALA A 3 35.19 -26.14 -28.34
CA ALA A 3 35.10 -25.61 -26.98
C ALA A 3 33.63 -25.26 -26.66
N LYS A 4 32.92 -26.22 -26.04
CA LYS A 4 31.60 -25.98 -25.44
C LYS A 4 31.79 -25.31 -24.08
N ILE A 5 31.49 -24.01 -23.98
CA ILE A 5 31.52 -23.30 -22.69
C ILE A 5 30.19 -23.53 -21.97
N SER A 6 30.16 -24.56 -21.12
CA SER A 6 29.07 -24.86 -20.19
C SER A 6 29.06 -23.85 -19.03
N LYS A 7 28.22 -22.82 -19.09
CA LYS A 7 27.93 -21.94 -17.95
C LYS A 7 27.10 -22.70 -16.90
N LYS A 8 27.76 -23.32 -15.92
CA LYS A 8 27.11 -23.82 -14.69
C LYS A 8 26.52 -22.63 -13.92
N ARG A 9 25.20 -22.45 -13.93
CA ARG A 9 24.50 -21.56 -12.99
C ARG A 9 24.56 -22.18 -11.60
N GLY A 10 25.57 -21.81 -10.82
CA GLY A 10 25.62 -22.14 -9.40
C GLY A 10 24.43 -21.50 -8.69
N THR A 11 23.51 -22.31 -8.20
CA THR A 11 22.48 -21.88 -7.25
C THR A 11 23.16 -21.53 -5.93
N ASN A 12 23.65 -20.30 -5.84
CA ASN A 12 24.21 -19.77 -4.60
C ASN A 12 23.04 -19.42 -3.67
N THR A 13 22.39 -20.44 -3.09
CA THR A 13 21.48 -20.29 -1.97
C THR A 13 22.29 -19.94 -0.73
N LYS A 14 22.87 -18.73 -0.73
CA LYS A 14 23.35 -18.09 0.49
C LYS A 14 22.11 -17.87 1.33
N LYS A 15 21.88 -18.75 2.31
CA LYS A 15 20.85 -18.59 3.33
C LYS A 15 21.12 -17.24 3.99
N ARG A 16 20.37 -16.22 3.57
CA ARG A 16 20.32 -14.95 4.30
C ARG A 16 19.77 -15.34 5.66
N ASN A 17 20.59 -15.19 6.70
CA ASN A 17 20.10 -15.21 8.07
C ASN A 17 19.18 -13.99 8.21
N LEU A 18 17.92 -14.14 7.81
CA LEU A 18 16.88 -13.19 8.16
C LEU A 18 16.79 -13.26 9.67
N LEU A 19 17.28 -12.21 10.34
CA LEU A 19 16.93 -11.95 11.72
C LEU A 19 15.40 -12.10 11.82
N PRO A 20 14.88 -12.78 12.86
CA PRO A 20 13.44 -12.90 13.04
C PRO A 20 12.88 -11.48 12.99
N LEU A 21 11.99 -11.22 12.04
CA LEU A 21 11.32 -9.94 11.94
C LEU A 21 10.49 -9.82 13.22
N LYS A 22 11.07 -9.19 14.26
CA LYS A 22 10.54 -9.10 15.64
C LYS A 22 9.15 -8.45 15.73
N ASN A 23 8.53 -8.13 14.60
CA ASN A 23 7.22 -7.53 14.45
C ASN A 23 6.45 -8.14 13.27
N SER A 24 6.52 -9.44 13.01
CA SER A 24 5.52 -10.09 12.15
C SER A 24 4.18 -10.11 12.91
N ARG A 25 3.53 -8.94 13.02
CA ARG A 25 2.13 -8.88 13.41
C ARG A 25 1.41 -9.84 12.49
N GLU A 26 0.81 -10.86 13.08
CA GLU A 26 0.04 -11.86 12.37
C GLU A 26 -0.95 -11.14 11.45
N PHE A 27 -0.92 -11.50 10.16
CA PHE A 27 -1.78 -10.87 9.19
C PHE A 27 -3.23 -11.19 9.55
N SER A 28 -3.97 -10.15 9.93
CA SER A 28 -5.41 -10.24 10.19
C SER A 28 -6.14 -9.37 9.19
N LEU A 29 -7.26 -9.88 8.66
CA LEU A 29 -8.15 -9.11 7.80
C LEU A 29 -8.64 -7.83 8.50
N GLN A 30 -8.79 -7.85 9.83
CA GLN A 30 -9.15 -6.65 10.59
C GLN A 30 -8.05 -5.59 10.57
N CYS A 31 -6.79 -6.02 10.73
CA CYS A 31 -5.63 -5.14 10.61
C CYS A 31 -5.53 -4.56 9.19
N ALA A 32 -5.73 -5.38 8.17
CA ALA A 32 -5.73 -4.94 6.77
C ALA A 32 -6.84 -3.92 6.49
N LYS A 33 -8.07 -4.15 6.97
CA LYS A 33 -9.20 -3.22 6.84
C LYS A 33 -8.90 -1.86 7.50
N LYS A 34 -8.35 -1.87 8.72
CA LYS A 34 -7.97 -0.64 9.44
C LYS A 34 -6.84 0.13 8.73
N ARG A 35 -5.86 -0.58 8.16
CA ARG A 35 -4.79 0.05 7.37
C ARG A 35 -5.36 0.68 6.09
N LEU A 36 -6.26 -0.02 5.41
CA LEU A 36 -6.88 0.45 4.19
C LEU A 36 -7.77 1.67 4.44
N SER A 37 -8.57 1.67 5.52
CA SER A 37 -9.40 2.82 5.88
C SER A 37 -8.56 4.06 6.16
N GLY A 38 -7.50 3.93 6.95
CA GLY A 38 -6.56 5.03 7.22
C GLY A 38 -5.83 5.52 5.96
N SER A 39 -5.48 4.60 5.05
CA SER A 39 -4.87 4.97 3.76
C SER A 39 -5.83 5.79 2.90
N ARG A 40 -7.08 5.33 2.76
CA ARG A 40 -8.11 6.04 1.99
C ARG A 40 -8.38 7.42 2.57
N PHE A 41 -8.48 7.53 3.89
CA PHE A 41 -8.66 8.82 4.55
C PHE A 41 -7.52 9.78 4.25
N ARG A 42 -6.25 9.36 4.41
CA ARG A 42 -5.10 10.22 4.13
C ARG A 42 -5.09 10.75 2.69
N THR A 43 -5.35 9.88 1.72
CA THR A 43 -5.44 10.27 0.31
C THR A 43 -6.56 11.29 0.06
N LEU A 44 -7.74 11.07 0.64
CA LEU A 44 -8.86 12.01 0.48
C LEU A 44 -8.59 13.35 1.18
N ASN A 45 -7.96 13.32 2.35
CA ASN A 45 -7.59 14.51 3.11
C ASN A 45 -6.53 15.33 2.36
N GLU A 46 -5.50 14.68 1.81
CA GLU A 46 -4.50 15.35 0.97
C GLU A 46 -5.13 16.02 -0.25
N ARG A 47 -6.09 15.34 -0.90
CA ARG A 47 -6.84 15.91 -2.03
C ARG A 47 -7.58 17.20 -1.67
N LEU A 48 -8.14 17.28 -0.46
CA LEU A 48 -8.83 18.50 0.00
C LEU A 48 -7.93 19.73 -0.02
N TYR A 49 -6.66 19.55 0.34
CA TYR A 49 -5.69 20.66 0.43
C TYR A 49 -4.92 20.90 -0.87
N THR A 50 -4.89 19.94 -1.79
CA THR A 50 -4.12 20.02 -3.05
C THR A 50 -4.98 20.35 -4.27
N SER A 51 -6.28 20.10 -4.23
CA SER A 51 -7.20 20.35 -5.34
C SER A 51 -8.05 21.60 -5.12
N HIS A 52 -8.58 22.19 -6.20
CA HIS A 52 -9.47 23.35 -6.11
C HIS A 52 -10.81 22.97 -5.47
N SER A 53 -11.43 23.93 -4.80
CA SER A 53 -12.71 23.74 -4.10
C SER A 53 -13.83 23.23 -5.03
N ARG A 54 -13.91 23.77 -6.25
CA ARG A 54 -14.89 23.35 -7.27
C ARG A 54 -14.71 21.89 -7.70
N ASP A 55 -13.46 21.44 -7.83
CA ASP A 55 -13.14 20.06 -8.21
C ASP A 55 -13.46 19.11 -7.06
N ASN A 56 -13.14 19.49 -5.84
CA ASN A 56 -13.50 18.73 -4.64
C ASN A 56 -15.04 18.64 -4.50
N TYR A 57 -15.76 19.74 -4.69
CA TYR A 57 -17.23 19.74 -4.68
C TYR A 57 -17.80 18.75 -5.70
N SER A 58 -17.35 18.84 -6.96
CA SER A 58 -17.80 17.94 -8.04
C SER A 58 -17.43 16.47 -7.75
N TYR A 59 -16.27 16.24 -7.15
CA TYR A 59 -15.78 14.91 -6.79
C TYR A 59 -16.67 14.25 -5.71
N TYR A 60 -17.00 14.97 -4.64
CA TYR A 60 -17.87 14.48 -3.57
C TYR A 60 -19.35 14.40 -3.98
N GLN A 61 -19.81 15.27 -4.89
CA GLN A 61 -21.16 15.19 -5.43
C GLN A 61 -21.38 13.87 -6.20
N ARG A 62 -20.38 13.39 -6.95
CA ARG A 62 -20.45 12.11 -7.66
C ARG A 62 -20.34 10.90 -6.72
N ASN A 63 -19.67 11.05 -5.60
CA ASN A 63 -19.43 9.97 -4.63
C ASN A 63 -19.62 10.47 -3.19
N PRO A 64 -20.88 10.66 -2.75
CA PRO A 64 -21.18 11.26 -1.44
C PRO A 64 -20.70 10.41 -0.25
N THR A 65 -20.49 9.11 -0.45
CA THR A 65 -19.93 8.22 0.58
C THR A 65 -18.48 8.56 0.94
N LEU A 66 -17.71 9.14 0.01
CA LEU A 66 -16.34 9.57 0.27
C LEU A 66 -16.30 10.78 1.22
N PHE A 67 -17.30 11.64 1.14
CA PHE A 67 -17.42 12.78 2.05
C PHE A 67 -17.61 12.30 3.50
N LYS A 68 -18.43 11.25 3.71
CA LYS A 68 -18.59 10.64 5.03
C LYS A 68 -17.28 10.11 5.61
N ILE A 69 -16.41 9.52 4.78
CA ILE A 69 -15.10 9.00 5.22
C ILE A 69 -14.20 10.13 5.74
N VAL A 70 -14.30 11.33 5.17
CA VAL A 70 -13.49 12.48 5.54
C VAL A 70 -14.07 13.23 6.75
N CYS A 71 -15.40 13.34 6.85
CA CYS A 71 -16.05 14.14 7.89
C CYS A 71 -16.44 13.41 9.17
N MET A 72 -16.60 12.07 9.16
CA MET A 72 -17.14 11.29 10.28
C MET A 72 -16.07 10.52 11.07
N GLN A 73 -14.84 11.03 11.12
CA GLN A 73 -13.74 10.36 11.84
C GLN A 73 -13.58 10.87 13.30
N ASN A 74 -14.67 11.32 13.92
CA ASN A 74 -14.78 11.65 15.35
C ASN A 74 -15.34 10.46 16.13
#